data_AF-A0A068EWW1-F1
#
_entry.id   AF-A0A068EWW1-F1
#
_cell.length_a   1.000
_cell.length_b   1.000
_cell.length_c   1.000
_cell.angle_alpha   90.00
_cell.angle_beta   90.00
_cell.angle_gamma   90.00
#
_symmetry.space_group_name_H-M   'P 1'
#
loop_
_entity.id
_entity.type
_entity.pdbx_description
1 polymer ?
#
loop_
_entity_poly.entity_id
_entity_poly.type
_entity_poly.pdbx_seq_one_letter_code
_entity_poly.pdbx_strand_id
1 'polypeptide(L)'
;GFAFLDTGVFVTGVNVSSSVSPEPRQTCEDRYANITVEYYYEPNSFVAKLNVNDTVNCDQCKKNEISNLKECENLNITISHSSCDSPNKTLTLEVPPDRGNFDLEDCTQKEKANTSICVRVEEKKNFTCDKSKIKYRLQCDNRTPSKDMQFEWEGFV
;
A
#
# COMPACT_ATOMS: atom_id res chain seq x y z
N GLY A 1 19.93 39.70 68.58
CA GLY A 1 19.15 38.72 69.36
C GLY A 1 17.81 39.35 69.65
N PHE A 2 16.67 38.69 69.56
CA PHE A 2 16.36 37.29 69.86
C PHE A 2 15.35 36.72 68.85
N ALA A 3 15.39 35.40 68.65
CA ALA A 3 14.38 34.55 68.00
C ALA A 3 13.48 33.94 69.12
N PHE A 4 12.33 33.27 68.96
CA PHE A 4 11.53 32.60 67.92
C PHE A 4 10.04 32.80 68.32
N LEU A 5 9.00 32.56 67.50
CA LEU A 5 8.44 31.22 67.20
C LEU A 5 7.43 31.28 66.04
N ASP A 6 7.55 30.27 65.18
CA ASP A 6 6.63 29.88 64.11
C ASP A 6 5.20 29.62 64.60
N THR A 7 4.23 30.10 63.82
CA THR A 7 2.91 29.48 63.71
C THR A 7 2.63 29.22 62.24
N GLY A 8 2.84 27.96 61.83
CA GLY A 8 2.45 27.45 60.52
C GLY A 8 0.94 27.43 60.38
N VAL A 9 0.43 28.13 59.36
CA VAL A 9 -0.94 27.94 58.87
C VAL A 9 -0.87 26.90 57.75
N PHE A 10 -1.38 25.70 58.03
CA PHE A 10 -1.60 24.67 57.02
C PHE A 10 -2.80 25.05 56.17
N VAL A 11 -2.56 25.53 54.94
CA VAL A 11 -3.59 25.57 53.90
C VAL A 11 -3.56 24.23 53.19
N THR A 12 -4.58 23.41 53.43
CA THR A 12 -4.80 22.11 52.78
C THR A 12 -4.80 22.26 51.27
N GLY A 13 -4.05 21.38 50.60
CA GLY A 13 -3.67 21.48 49.21
C GLY A 13 -4.83 21.61 48.23
N VAL A 14 -4.73 22.60 47.35
CA VAL A 14 -5.39 22.53 46.03
C VAL A 14 -4.46 21.73 45.14
N ASN A 15 -4.72 20.43 45.03
CA ASN A 15 -4.13 19.63 43.96
C ASN A 15 -4.81 20.10 42.67
N VAL A 16 -4.20 21.07 41.98
CA VAL A 16 -4.61 21.44 40.62
C VAL A 16 -4.27 20.23 39.75
N SER A 17 -5.23 19.32 39.65
CA SER A 17 -5.18 18.23 38.69
C SER A 17 -5.36 18.87 37.33
N SER A 18 -4.24 19.18 36.68
CA SER A 18 -4.22 19.55 35.26
C SER A 18 -4.75 18.36 34.48
N SER A 19 -6.07 18.31 34.29
CA SER A 19 -6.71 17.38 33.37
C SER A 19 -6.30 17.81 31.97
N VAL A 20 -5.19 17.28 31.48
CA VAL A 20 -4.93 17.24 30.04
C VAL A 20 -6.11 16.49 29.45
N SER A 21 -7.03 17.22 28.85
CA SER A 21 -8.10 16.60 28.05
C SER A 21 -7.37 15.71 27.03
N PRO A 22 -7.66 14.41 26.96
CA PRO A 22 -7.10 13.60 25.88
C PRO A 22 -7.46 14.30 24.58
N GLU A 23 -6.46 14.51 23.71
CA GLU A 23 -6.72 15.03 22.37
C GLU A 23 -7.82 14.17 21.73
N PRO A 24 -8.79 14.79 21.03
CA PRO A 24 -9.82 14.03 20.34
C PRO A 24 -9.15 13.01 19.43
N ARG A 25 -9.44 11.73 19.66
CA ARG A 25 -8.92 10.68 18.78
C ARG A 25 -9.60 10.84 17.43
N GLN A 26 -8.81 10.97 16.37
CA GLN A 26 -9.34 10.99 15.01
C GLN A 26 -10.03 9.66 14.68
N THR A 27 -10.94 9.69 13.71
CA THR A 27 -11.61 8.49 13.23
C THR A 27 -10.62 7.56 12.53
N CYS A 28 -10.89 6.26 12.50
CA CYS A 28 -10.06 5.33 11.74
C CYS A 28 -10.17 5.58 10.22
N GLU A 29 -11.33 6.05 9.75
CA GLU A 29 -11.54 6.53 8.39
C GLU A 29 -10.51 7.60 7.98
N ASP A 30 -10.31 8.61 8.83
CA ASP A 30 -9.37 9.72 8.59
C ASP A 30 -7.92 9.27 8.77
N ARG A 31 -7.64 8.50 9.83
CA ARG A 31 -6.28 8.03 10.15
C ARG A 31 -5.69 7.18 9.02
N TYR A 32 -6.51 6.35 8.40
CA TYR A 32 -6.11 5.42 7.33
C TYR A 32 -6.63 5.84 5.96
N ALA A 33 -6.97 7.13 5.76
CA ALA A 33 -7.50 7.63 4.50
C ALA A 33 -6.57 7.37 3.31
N ASN A 34 -5.25 7.51 3.52
CA ASN A 34 -4.22 7.36 2.51
C ASN A 34 -3.45 6.03 2.61
N ILE A 35 -4.08 5.00 3.19
CA ILE A 35 -3.46 3.69 3.28
C ILE A 35 -3.16 3.15 1.88
N THR A 36 -1.96 2.58 1.71
CA THR A 36 -1.57 1.90 0.47
C THR A 36 -1.42 0.40 0.71
N VAL A 37 -1.54 -0.36 -0.38
CA VAL A 37 -1.45 -1.81 -0.37
C VAL A 37 -0.36 -2.22 -1.34
N GLU A 38 0.50 -3.12 -0.90
CA GLU A 38 1.48 -3.79 -1.76
C GLU A 38 1.04 -5.25 -1.97
N TYR A 39 1.08 -5.72 -3.21
CA TYR A 39 0.78 -7.11 -3.55
C TYR A 39 2.06 -7.85 -3.88
N TYR A 40 2.20 -9.05 -3.32
CA TYR A 40 3.23 -10.00 -3.74
C TYR A 40 2.61 -11.37 -3.99
N TYR A 41 3.32 -12.16 -4.79
CA TYR A 41 2.87 -13.47 -5.23
C TYR A 41 3.56 -14.56 -4.41
N GLU A 42 2.77 -15.30 -3.65
CA GLU A 42 3.15 -16.60 -3.09
C GLU A 42 2.79 -17.70 -4.10
N PRO A 43 3.44 -18.88 -4.06
CA PRO A 43 3.18 -19.93 -5.04
C PRO A 43 1.68 -20.32 -5.05
N ASN A 44 0.97 -19.78 -6.04
CA ASN A 44 -0.46 -19.92 -6.36
C ASN A 44 -1.45 -18.96 -5.67
N SER A 45 -1.01 -17.92 -4.95
CA SER A 45 -1.94 -16.90 -4.44
C SER A 45 -1.29 -15.54 -4.21
N PHE A 46 -2.12 -14.49 -4.26
CA PHE A 46 -1.69 -13.16 -3.87
C PHE A 46 -1.76 -12.98 -2.36
N VAL A 47 -0.85 -12.15 -1.87
CA VAL A 47 -0.90 -11.61 -0.52
C VAL A 47 -0.91 -10.09 -0.62
N ALA A 48 -1.86 -9.47 0.07
CA ALA A 48 -1.94 -8.02 0.22
C ALA A 48 -1.32 -7.62 1.54
N LYS A 49 -0.33 -6.72 1.52
CA LYS A 49 0.26 -6.11 2.70
C LYS A 49 -0.18 -4.67 2.82
N LEU A 50 -0.76 -4.35 3.96
CA LEU A 50 -1.18 -3.00 4.30
C LEU A 50 0.04 -2.19 4.77
N ASN A 51 0.32 -1.08 4.11
CA ASN A 51 1.46 -0.21 4.41
C ASN A 51 1.12 0.72 5.57
N VAL A 52 1.12 0.16 6.77
CA VAL A 52 0.87 0.87 8.04
C VAL A 52 1.90 0.45 9.08
N ASN A 53 2.32 1.40 9.91
CA ASN A 53 3.31 1.15 10.96
C ASN A 53 2.72 0.36 12.14
N ASP A 54 1.47 0.68 12.48
CA ASP A 54 0.73 0.02 13.55
C ASP A 54 0.21 -1.35 13.08
N THR A 55 0.13 -2.34 13.98
CA THR A 55 -0.57 -3.59 13.67
C THR A 55 -2.07 -3.35 13.78
N VAL A 56 -2.76 -3.27 12.64
CA VAL A 56 -4.19 -2.97 12.59
C VAL A 56 -5.04 -4.20 12.84
N ASN A 57 -6.24 -3.97 13.36
CA ASN A 57 -7.26 -4.99 13.54
C ASN A 57 -8.15 -5.00 12.30
N CYS A 58 -8.13 -6.12 11.56
CA CYS A 58 -9.03 -6.35 10.45
C CYS A 58 -9.31 -7.84 10.26
N ASP A 59 -10.42 -8.15 9.59
CA ASP A 59 -10.85 -9.52 9.32
C ASP A 59 -9.84 -10.22 8.41
N GLN A 60 -9.42 -11.42 8.80
CA GLN A 60 -8.48 -12.28 8.05
C GLN A 60 -7.05 -11.72 7.92
N CYS A 61 -6.74 -10.62 8.61
CA CYS A 61 -5.42 -10.02 8.64
C CYS A 61 -4.51 -10.69 9.66
N LYS A 62 -3.31 -11.08 9.25
CA LYS A 62 -2.24 -11.50 10.16
C LYS A 62 -1.05 -10.59 9.96
N LYS A 63 -0.67 -9.81 10.98
CA LYS A 63 0.44 -8.85 10.91
C LYS A 63 0.34 -7.90 9.71
N ASN A 64 -0.84 -7.33 9.48
CA ASN A 64 -1.14 -6.43 8.35
C ASN A 64 -1.09 -7.09 6.96
N GLU A 65 -1.06 -8.42 6.89
CA GLU A 65 -1.06 -9.18 5.64
C GLU A 65 -2.33 -10.02 5.51
N ILE A 66 -2.84 -10.12 4.29
CA ILE A 66 -4.04 -10.87 3.94
C ILE A 66 -3.67 -11.81 2.80
N SER A 67 -3.66 -13.11 3.10
CA SER A 67 -3.17 -14.17 2.20
C SER A 67 -4.32 -14.88 1.47
N ASN A 68 -3.96 -15.75 0.52
CA ASN A 68 -4.88 -16.57 -0.28
C ASN A 68 -5.84 -15.75 -1.15
N LEU A 69 -5.39 -14.57 -1.60
CA LEU A 69 -6.15 -13.73 -2.51
C LEU A 69 -6.07 -14.29 -3.93
N LYS A 70 -7.19 -14.32 -4.62
CA LYS A 70 -7.28 -14.75 -6.01
C LYS A 70 -7.13 -13.57 -6.95
N GLU A 71 -6.53 -13.82 -8.11
CA GLU A 71 -6.36 -12.80 -9.14
C GLU A 71 -7.69 -12.16 -9.55
N CYS A 72 -7.68 -10.86 -9.83
CA CYS A 72 -8.83 -10.11 -10.34
C CYS A 72 -10.11 -10.16 -9.47
N GLU A 73 -10.02 -10.58 -8.21
CA GLU A 73 -11.12 -10.49 -7.25
C GLU A 73 -11.03 -9.19 -6.44
N ASN A 74 -12.20 -8.64 -6.09
CA ASN A 74 -12.30 -7.50 -5.20
C ASN A 74 -12.72 -7.98 -3.81
N LEU A 75 -11.98 -7.58 -2.78
CA LEU A 75 -12.27 -7.91 -1.39
C LEU A 75 -12.42 -6.64 -0.56
N ASN A 76 -13.52 -6.49 0.17
CA ASN A 76 -13.69 -5.40 1.12
C ASN A 76 -13.21 -5.84 2.51
N ILE A 77 -12.34 -5.07 3.11
CA ILE A 77 -11.86 -5.27 4.48
C ILE A 77 -12.19 -4.04 5.33
N THR A 78 -12.44 -4.28 6.61
CA THR A 78 -12.68 -3.21 7.58
C THR A 78 -11.48 -3.12 8.52
N ILE A 79 -10.88 -1.94 8.60
CA ILE A 79 -9.66 -1.67 9.37
C ILE A 79 -10.01 -0.81 10.57
N SER A 80 -9.53 -1.23 11.74
CA SER A 80 -9.67 -0.54 13.01
C SER A 80 -8.36 -0.62 13.81
N HIS A 81 -8.19 0.26 14.79
CA HIS A 81 -7.05 0.21 15.70
C HIS A 81 -7.40 0.89 17.02
N SER A 82 -6.74 0.52 18.12
CA SER A 82 -7.03 1.06 19.46
C SER A 82 -6.72 2.55 19.61
N SER A 83 -5.99 3.13 18.66
CA SER A 83 -5.60 4.55 18.64
C SER A 83 -6.53 5.45 17.83
N CYS A 84 -7.63 4.95 17.29
CA CYS A 84 -8.62 5.72 16.53
C CYS A 84 -10.04 5.34 16.93
N ASP A 85 -10.95 6.28 16.74
CA ASP A 85 -12.36 6.08 17.07
C ASP A 85 -13.17 5.68 15.82
N SER A 86 -14.39 5.18 16.03
CA SER A 86 -15.33 4.92 14.94
C SER A 86 -15.66 6.20 14.16
N PRO A 87 -15.96 6.12 12.84
CA PRO A 87 -16.09 4.91 12.03
C PRO A 87 -14.76 4.24 11.64
N ASN A 88 -14.84 2.94 11.43
CA ASN A 88 -13.75 2.12 10.90
C ASN A 88 -13.52 2.40 9.41
N LYS A 89 -12.28 2.24 8.95
CA LYS A 89 -11.94 2.42 7.53
C LYS A 89 -12.37 1.18 6.75
N THR A 90 -13.20 1.36 5.73
CA THR A 90 -13.43 0.30 4.73
C THR A 90 -12.44 0.47 3.59
N LEU A 91 -11.70 -0.59 3.26
CA LEU A 91 -10.75 -0.62 2.16
C LEU A 91 -11.15 -1.72 1.17
N THR A 92 -11.24 -1.37 -0.11
CA THR A 92 -11.44 -2.33 -1.20
C THR A 92 -10.08 -2.73 -1.76
N LEU A 93 -9.72 -3.99 -1.60
CA LEU A 93 -8.58 -4.62 -2.23
C LEU A 93 -8.97 -5.04 -3.65
N GLU A 94 -8.42 -4.36 -4.66
CA GLU A 94 -8.50 -4.79 -6.06
C GLU A 94 -7.26 -5.64 -6.38
N VAL A 95 -7.42 -6.96 -6.41
CA VAL A 95 -6.28 -7.89 -6.57
C VAL A 95 -5.83 -7.90 -8.03
N PRO A 96 -4.51 -7.76 -8.32
CA PRO A 96 -4.01 -7.73 -9.69
C PRO A 96 -4.19 -9.06 -10.43
N PRO A 97 -4.05 -9.07 -11.77
CA PRO A 97 -3.99 -10.29 -12.56
C PRO A 97 -2.72 -11.10 -12.26
N ASP A 98 -2.78 -12.43 -12.41
CA ASP A 98 -1.62 -13.30 -12.21
C ASP A 98 -0.50 -12.95 -13.21
N ARG A 99 0.75 -12.90 -12.72
CA ARG A 99 1.94 -12.67 -13.53
C ARG A 99 2.08 -13.67 -14.69
N GLY A 100 1.59 -14.90 -14.53
CA GLY A 100 1.61 -15.94 -15.56
C GLY A 100 0.69 -15.65 -16.75
N ASN A 101 -0.14 -14.60 -16.67
CA ASN A 101 -0.97 -14.15 -17.78
C ASN A 101 -0.24 -13.17 -18.71
N PHE A 102 0.98 -12.74 -18.37
CA PHE A 102 1.78 -11.81 -19.16
C PHE A 102 3.09 -12.44 -19.57
N ASP A 103 3.45 -12.29 -20.84
CA ASP A 103 4.76 -12.60 -21.38
C ASP A 103 5.42 -11.35 -21.91
N LEU A 104 6.75 -11.31 -21.80
CA LEU A 104 7.55 -10.37 -22.57
C LEU A 104 8.14 -11.11 -23.77
N GLU A 105 7.60 -10.83 -24.95
CA GLU A 105 8.00 -11.41 -26.22
C GLU A 105 9.06 -10.55 -26.91
N ASP A 106 10.04 -11.21 -27.53
CA ASP A 106 10.96 -10.57 -28.48
C ASP A 106 10.31 -10.54 -29.87
N CYS A 107 9.95 -9.33 -30.32
CA CYS A 107 9.33 -9.07 -31.63
C CYS A 107 10.34 -8.57 -32.67
N THR A 108 11.64 -8.69 -32.41
CA THR A 108 12.69 -8.16 -33.28
C THR A 108 12.72 -8.89 -34.61
N GLN A 109 12.68 -8.14 -35.72
CA GLN A 109 12.80 -8.71 -37.05
C GLN A 109 14.19 -9.32 -37.25
N LYS A 110 14.26 -10.57 -37.71
CA LYS A 110 15.52 -11.32 -37.85
C LYS A 110 16.52 -10.59 -38.74
N GLU A 111 16.04 -9.98 -39.81
CA GLU A 111 16.80 -9.20 -40.78
C GLU A 111 17.40 -7.90 -40.21
N LYS A 112 16.85 -7.38 -39.10
CA LYS A 112 17.31 -6.14 -38.45
C LYS A 112 17.92 -6.37 -37.08
N ALA A 113 17.95 -7.61 -36.58
CA ALA A 113 18.31 -7.94 -35.20
C ALA A 113 19.72 -7.49 -34.76
N ASN A 114 20.63 -7.24 -35.70
CA ASN A 114 21.95 -6.67 -35.41
C ASN A 114 21.93 -5.13 -35.19
N THR A 115 20.82 -4.47 -35.50
CA THR A 115 20.68 -3.00 -35.48
C THR A 115 19.40 -2.51 -34.78
N SER A 116 18.55 -3.40 -34.29
CA SER A 116 17.29 -3.05 -33.63
C SER A 116 16.91 -4.02 -32.50
N ILE A 117 15.98 -3.56 -31.66
CA ILE A 117 15.28 -4.34 -30.64
C ILE A 117 13.79 -3.99 -30.70
N CYS A 118 12.97 -5.02 -30.57
CA CYS A 118 11.54 -4.90 -30.34
C CYS A 118 11.17 -5.85 -29.19
N VAL A 119 10.55 -5.31 -28.15
CA VAL A 119 9.95 -6.11 -27.07
C VAL A 119 8.50 -5.74 -26.91
N ARG A 120 7.64 -6.74 -26.74
CA ARG A 120 6.20 -6.57 -26.59
C ARG A 120 5.70 -7.38 -25.40
N VAL A 121 4.79 -6.79 -24.63
CA VAL A 121 4.01 -7.53 -23.63
C VAL A 121 2.87 -8.23 -24.34
N GLU A 122 2.82 -9.55 -24.25
CA GLU A 122 1.69 -10.37 -24.69
C GLU A 122 0.84 -10.81 -23.50
N GLU A 123 -0.48 -10.78 -23.66
CA GLU A 123 -1.42 -11.28 -22.66
C GLU A 123 -1.85 -12.71 -23.04
N LYS A 124 -1.33 -13.71 -22.31
CA LYS A 124 -1.57 -15.16 -22.57
C LYS A 124 -2.98 -15.63 -22.27
N LYS A 125 -3.64 -15.02 -21.29
CA LYS A 125 -4.98 -15.41 -20.82
C LYS A 125 -5.92 -14.21 -20.77
N ASN A 126 -7.19 -14.47 -21.04
CA ASN A 126 -8.26 -13.54 -20.74
C ASN A 126 -8.55 -13.56 -19.23
N PHE A 127 -7.83 -12.74 -18.47
CA PHE A 127 -8.17 -12.42 -17.08
C PHE A 127 -9.35 -11.42 -17.05
N THR A 128 -10.08 -11.39 -15.92
CA THR A 128 -11.30 -10.57 -15.76
C THR A 128 -11.04 -9.15 -15.26
N CYS A 129 -9.82 -8.84 -14.84
CA CYS A 129 -9.43 -7.50 -14.40
C CYS A 129 -9.73 -6.44 -15.46
N ASP A 130 -10.05 -5.24 -14.99
CA ASP A 130 -10.18 -4.06 -15.85
C ASP A 130 -8.82 -3.69 -16.46
N LYS A 131 -8.68 -3.98 -17.76
CA LYS A 131 -7.46 -3.70 -18.52
C LYS A 131 -7.10 -2.22 -18.56
N SER A 132 -8.08 -1.31 -18.40
CA SER A 132 -7.82 0.14 -18.41
C SER A 132 -7.00 0.61 -17.20
N LYS A 133 -6.97 -0.18 -16.12
CA LYS A 133 -6.15 0.09 -14.92
C LYS A 133 -4.73 -0.45 -15.03
N ILE A 134 -4.45 -1.33 -16.00
CA ILE A 134 -3.14 -1.93 -16.21
C ILE A 134 -2.29 -0.99 -17.06
N LYS A 135 -1.08 -0.68 -16.58
CA LYS A 135 -0.13 0.20 -17.26
C LYS A 135 1.17 -0.54 -17.50
N TYR A 136 1.62 -0.51 -18.75
CA TYR A 136 2.88 -1.10 -19.16
C TYR A 136 3.95 -0.02 -19.22
N ARG A 137 5.14 -0.37 -18.72
CA ARG A 137 6.31 0.50 -18.78
C ARG A 137 7.53 -0.32 -19.15
N LEU A 138 7.93 -0.24 -20.42
CA LEU A 138 9.13 -0.90 -20.92
C LEU A 138 10.23 0.14 -21.06
N GLN A 139 11.38 -0.09 -20.44
CA GLN A 139 12.50 0.84 -20.47
C GLN A 139 13.80 0.08 -20.70
N CYS A 140 14.51 0.43 -21.77
CA CYS A 140 15.87 -0.03 -22.04
C CYS A 140 16.84 1.13 -21.77
N ASP A 141 17.84 0.88 -20.93
CA ASP A 141 18.81 1.89 -20.47
C ASP A 141 18.14 3.19 -19.96
N ASN A 142 18.75 4.33 -20.25
CA ASN A 142 18.25 5.67 -19.92
C ASN A 142 17.29 6.23 -20.98
N ARG A 143 16.69 5.37 -21.82
CA ARG A 143 15.74 5.80 -22.83
C ARG A 143 14.39 6.11 -22.21
N THR A 144 13.63 6.97 -22.87
CA THR A 144 12.25 7.24 -22.50
C THR A 144 11.46 5.92 -22.52
N PRO A 145 10.78 5.57 -21.43
CA PRO A 145 9.98 4.35 -21.38
C PRO A 145 8.85 4.37 -22.41
N SER A 146 8.51 3.22 -22.97
CA SER A 146 7.24 3.07 -23.69
C SER A 146 6.09 3.31 -22.73
N LYS A 147 5.01 3.91 -23.26
CA LYS A 147 3.72 3.99 -22.56
C LYS A 147 2.74 2.90 -23.00
N ASP A 148 3.12 2.15 -24.03
CA ASP A 148 2.34 1.10 -24.66
C ASP A 148 2.95 -0.27 -24.35
N MET A 149 2.22 -1.31 -24.74
CA MET A 149 2.63 -2.72 -24.62
C MET A 149 3.84 -3.08 -25.48
N GLN A 150 4.38 -2.17 -26.29
CA GLN A 150 5.53 -2.42 -27.14
C GLN A 150 6.58 -1.32 -26.99
N PHE A 151 7.84 -1.73 -26.96
CA PHE A 151 9.01 -0.88 -27.08
C PHE A 151 9.79 -1.32 -28.31
N GLU A 152 10.13 -0.37 -29.18
CA GLU A 152 10.89 -0.61 -30.39
C GLU A 152 11.95 0.47 -30.54
N TRP A 153 13.16 0.05 -30.87
CA TRP A 153 14.26 0.95 -31.15
C TRP A 153 15.16 0.38 -32.25
N GLU A 154 15.44 1.19 -33.27
CA GLU A 154 16.34 0.85 -34.38
C GLU A 154 17.54 1.79 -34.44
N GLY A 155 18.57 1.38 -35.19
CA GLY A 155 19.77 2.18 -35.44
C GLY A 155 20.75 2.14 -34.27
N PHE A 156 21.06 0.93 -33.78
CA PHE A 156 22.17 0.75 -32.84
C PHE A 156 23.46 1.24 -33.51
N VAL A 157 24.17 2.13 -32.83
CA VAL A 157 25.44 2.72 -33.30
C VAL A 157 26.59 2.05 -32.58
#